data_AF-A0A9N9AAP9-F1
#
_entry.id   AF-A0A9N9AAP9-F1
#
_cell.length_a   1.000
_cell.length_b   1.000
_cell.length_c   1.000
_cell.angle_alpha   90.00
_cell.angle_beta   90.00
_cell.angle_gamma   90.00
#
_symmetry.space_group_name_H-M   'P 1'
#
loop_
_entity.id
_entity.type
_entity.pdbx_description
1 polymer ?
#
loop_
_entity_poly.entity_id
_entity_poly.type
_entity_poly.pdbx_seq_one_letter_code
_entity_poly.pdbx_strand_id
1 'polypeptide(L)'
;MGTLDLTDLTTFELIQLLEATDELALEELFSHIQEHLITHSSDYIKQNPNIVIDIAFKHDAFTTLQTFCVDLITQDPQPFFSSSSFVSTNISILTAILSRDDIRMEEVTIWNQIIQWGLHNSHAYVDKDDIEFDPFDDDVSSIDFTSLKATLSPLLPLIRFSDIASKDYETQVKPFQSILPLNMSTLLCRYHFENNNGLDPPINLNLGQRKPPYNINSTIINHKHAALIANWIDSNEGNLNVNGKIQFGKIRFNLLYRGSKHLFSFERFHKMCDNQGPSIVLLKIKANNNNEVEVDGREEIIGGYNPVGWQSANQYITRDDSFIFNLGELIESKYILSRIQPNLKNYAIYDGENFGPSFGKGDMEFSCTARPREGFCRRN
;
A
#
# COMPACT_ATOMS: atom_id res chain seq x y z
N MET A 1 -47.39 4.32 -3.32
CA MET A 1 -46.00 4.56 -2.89
C MET A 1 -46.01 4.61 -1.37
N GLY A 2 -45.13 3.84 -0.74
CA GLY A 2 -44.69 4.12 0.63
C GLY A 2 -43.45 5.01 0.58
N THR A 3 -43.17 5.69 1.68
CA THR A 3 -41.92 6.44 1.90
C THR A 3 -41.22 5.78 3.08
N LEU A 4 -39.94 5.48 2.94
CA LEU A 4 -39.09 4.95 4.00
C LEU A 4 -37.99 5.97 4.25
N ASP A 5 -37.78 6.32 5.52
CA ASP A 5 -36.66 7.14 5.95
C ASP A 5 -35.55 6.25 6.50
N LEU A 6 -34.31 6.57 6.17
CA LEU A 6 -33.12 5.80 6.55
C LEU A 6 -32.18 6.59 7.47
N THR A 7 -32.37 7.91 7.65
CA THR A 7 -31.36 8.76 8.31
C THR A 7 -31.13 8.47 9.79
N ASP A 8 -32.17 7.96 10.46
CA ASP A 8 -32.17 7.73 11.91
C ASP A 8 -31.85 6.27 12.27
N LEU A 9 -31.63 5.40 11.28
CA LEU A 9 -31.31 3.99 11.49
C LEU A 9 -29.82 3.78 11.79
N THR A 10 -29.53 2.97 12.79
CA THR A 10 -28.16 2.53 13.08
C THR A 10 -27.62 1.59 11.99
N THR A 11 -26.29 1.46 11.88
CA THR A 11 -25.65 0.48 10.97
C THR A 11 -26.20 -0.94 11.15
N PHE A 12 -26.54 -1.34 12.39
CA PHE A 12 -27.11 -2.67 12.66
C PHE A 12 -28.55 -2.80 12.13
N GLU A 13 -29.39 -1.79 12.36
CA GLU A 13 -30.76 -1.77 11.82
C GLU A 13 -30.78 -1.70 10.29
N LEU A 14 -29.85 -0.95 9.67
CA LEU A 14 -29.66 -0.92 8.22
C LEU A 14 -29.27 -2.29 7.66
N ILE A 15 -28.43 -3.05 8.37
CA ILE A 15 -28.07 -4.44 8.01
C ILE A 15 -29.28 -5.36 8.12
N GLN A 16 -30.04 -5.31 9.22
CA GLN A 16 -31.26 -6.13 9.37
C GLN A 16 -32.33 -5.79 8.33
N LEU A 17 -32.47 -4.51 7.98
CA LEU A 17 -33.34 -4.06 6.90
C LEU A 17 -32.85 -4.60 5.54
N LEU A 18 -31.53 -4.60 5.31
CA LEU A 18 -30.94 -5.14 4.09
C LEU A 18 -31.23 -6.65 3.94
N GLU A 19 -31.04 -7.43 5.01
CA GLU A 19 -31.41 -8.86 5.08
C GLU A 19 -32.90 -9.07 4.72
N ALA A 20 -33.80 -8.32 5.37
CA ALA A 20 -35.23 -8.42 5.09
C ALA A 20 -35.61 -8.01 3.65
N THR A 21 -34.89 -7.06 3.03
CA THR A 21 -35.14 -6.67 1.63
C THR A 21 -34.64 -7.69 0.61
N ASP A 22 -33.59 -8.45 0.94
CA ASP A 22 -33.11 -9.58 0.13
C ASP A 22 -34.11 -10.75 0.19
N GLU A 23 -34.53 -11.14 1.41
CA GLU A 23 -35.55 -12.19 1.61
C GLU A 23 -36.88 -11.90 0.89
N LEU A 24 -37.27 -10.62 0.80
CA LEU A 24 -38.49 -10.16 0.12
C LEU A 24 -38.28 -9.83 -1.37
N ALA A 25 -37.08 -10.03 -1.92
CA ALA A 25 -36.70 -9.72 -3.30
C ALA A 25 -37.00 -8.27 -3.74
N LEU A 26 -36.76 -7.30 -2.85
CA LEU A 26 -37.01 -5.88 -3.07
C LEU A 26 -35.78 -5.17 -3.69
N GLU A 27 -35.37 -5.62 -4.89
CA GLU A 27 -34.09 -5.28 -5.55
C GLU A 27 -33.73 -3.78 -5.54
N GLU A 28 -34.68 -2.88 -5.83
CA GLU A 28 -34.45 -1.42 -5.88
C GLU A 28 -34.13 -0.86 -4.49
N LEU A 29 -34.88 -1.28 -3.47
CA LEU A 29 -34.70 -0.84 -2.09
C LEU A 29 -33.43 -1.44 -1.48
N PHE A 30 -33.18 -2.74 -1.73
CA PHE A 30 -31.96 -3.44 -1.37
C PHE A 30 -30.71 -2.73 -1.88
N SER A 31 -30.72 -2.36 -3.17
CA SER A 31 -29.61 -1.60 -3.79
C SER A 31 -29.41 -0.24 -3.13
N HIS A 32 -30.49 0.49 -2.86
CA HIS A 32 -30.44 1.80 -2.22
C HIS A 32 -29.90 1.74 -0.78
N ILE A 33 -30.29 0.71 -0.01
CA ILE A 33 -29.79 0.52 1.36
C ILE A 33 -28.29 0.23 1.39
N GLN A 34 -27.76 -0.59 0.46
CA GLN A 34 -26.30 -0.82 0.37
C GLN A 34 -25.55 0.49 0.10
N GLU A 35 -26.00 1.29 -0.88
CA GLU A 35 -25.38 2.59 -1.18
C GLU A 35 -25.48 3.57 -0.01
N HIS A 36 -26.63 3.62 0.67
CA HIS A 36 -26.84 4.45 1.85
C HIS A 36 -25.90 4.05 3.00
N LEU A 37 -25.82 2.75 3.31
CA LEU A 37 -24.96 2.18 4.35
C LEU A 37 -23.48 2.48 4.08
N ILE A 38 -23.01 2.27 2.85
CA ILE A 38 -21.63 2.56 2.44
C ILE A 38 -21.31 4.05 2.55
N THR A 39 -22.26 4.92 2.18
CA THR A 39 -22.05 6.38 2.17
C THR A 39 -22.07 6.98 3.59
N HIS A 40 -23.05 6.61 4.42
CA HIS A 40 -23.30 7.25 5.70
C HIS A 40 -22.61 6.56 6.88
N SER A 41 -22.49 5.23 6.87
CA SER A 41 -21.80 4.46 7.92
C SER A 41 -20.32 4.20 7.61
N SER A 42 -19.74 4.88 6.61
CA SER A 42 -18.38 4.60 6.12
C SER A 42 -17.30 4.59 7.21
N ASP A 43 -17.42 5.47 8.23
CA ASP A 43 -16.45 5.55 9.33
C ASP A 43 -16.61 4.41 10.35
N TYR A 44 -17.84 3.94 10.60
CA TYR A 44 -18.06 2.74 11.40
C TYR A 44 -17.49 1.49 10.71
N ILE A 45 -17.69 1.37 9.40
CA ILE A 45 -17.17 0.24 8.60
C ILE A 45 -15.63 0.26 8.59
N LYS A 46 -15.00 1.42 8.43
CA LYS A 46 -13.52 1.59 8.54
C LYS A 46 -12.97 1.20 9.92
N GLN A 47 -13.74 1.45 10.99
CA GLN A 47 -13.34 1.09 12.36
C GLN A 47 -13.56 -0.39 12.68
N ASN A 48 -14.52 -1.05 12.02
CA ASN A 48 -14.95 -2.42 12.32
C ASN A 48 -14.99 -3.33 11.06
N PRO A 49 -13.93 -3.36 10.22
CA PRO A 49 -14.00 -4.02 8.91
C PRO A 49 -14.30 -5.53 9.03
N ASN A 50 -13.75 -6.20 10.05
CA ASN A 50 -13.91 -7.63 10.30
C ASN A 50 -15.38 -8.00 10.55
N ILE A 51 -16.10 -7.22 11.37
CA ILE A 51 -17.49 -7.48 11.71
C ILE A 51 -18.39 -7.30 10.47
N VAL A 52 -18.16 -6.23 9.70
CA VAL A 52 -18.99 -5.92 8.53
C VAL A 52 -18.71 -6.88 7.38
N ILE A 53 -17.46 -7.30 7.15
CA ILE A 53 -17.14 -8.28 6.11
C ILE A 53 -17.67 -9.67 6.45
N ASP A 54 -17.62 -10.09 7.72
CA ASP A 54 -18.24 -11.35 8.18
C ASP A 54 -19.76 -11.37 7.99
N ILE A 55 -20.43 -10.22 8.08
CA ILE A 55 -21.85 -10.09 7.76
C ILE A 55 -22.06 -10.13 6.24
N ALA A 56 -21.31 -9.33 5.48
CA ALA A 56 -21.45 -9.24 4.04
C ALA A 56 -21.21 -10.57 3.31
N PHE A 57 -20.30 -11.41 3.80
CA PHE A 57 -19.99 -12.73 3.24
C PHE A 57 -20.89 -13.88 3.73
N LYS A 58 -21.91 -13.60 4.58
CA LYS A 58 -22.99 -14.57 4.85
C LYS A 58 -24.08 -14.56 3.77
N HIS A 59 -24.15 -13.47 2.99
CA HIS A 59 -25.23 -13.20 2.04
C HIS A 59 -24.65 -12.94 0.64
N ASP A 60 -24.82 -13.90 -0.27
CA ASP A 60 -24.26 -13.82 -1.62
C ASP A 60 -24.75 -12.58 -2.42
N ALA A 61 -25.93 -12.05 -2.09
CA ALA A 61 -26.49 -10.85 -2.72
C ALA A 61 -25.74 -9.55 -2.35
N PHE A 62 -25.01 -9.51 -1.23
CA PHE A 62 -24.43 -8.28 -0.66
C PHE A 62 -23.13 -7.85 -1.38
N THR A 63 -23.02 -8.12 -2.68
CA THR A 63 -21.82 -7.97 -3.52
C THR A 63 -21.20 -6.58 -3.48
N THR A 64 -22.00 -5.53 -3.35
CA THR A 64 -21.50 -4.13 -3.28
C THR A 64 -20.84 -3.88 -1.93
N LEU A 65 -21.46 -4.31 -0.83
CA LEU A 65 -20.88 -4.23 0.51
C LEU A 65 -19.64 -5.14 0.66
N GLN A 66 -19.68 -6.37 0.13
CA GLN A 66 -18.52 -7.27 0.07
C GLN A 66 -17.34 -6.60 -0.65
N THR A 67 -17.57 -6.01 -1.82
CA THR A 67 -16.54 -5.32 -2.60
C THR A 67 -15.96 -4.13 -1.82
N PHE A 68 -16.82 -3.31 -1.21
CA PHE A 68 -16.40 -2.16 -0.40
C PHE A 68 -15.55 -2.56 0.82
N CYS A 69 -15.95 -3.62 1.54
CA CYS A 69 -15.18 -4.14 2.67
C CYS A 69 -13.83 -4.71 2.22
N VAL A 70 -13.78 -5.44 1.10
CA VAL A 70 -12.52 -5.93 0.52
C VAL A 70 -11.63 -4.76 0.10
N ASP A 71 -12.16 -3.73 -0.57
CA ASP A 71 -11.42 -2.52 -0.95
C ASP A 71 -10.82 -1.78 0.25
N LEU A 72 -11.52 -1.73 1.39
CA LEU A 72 -10.99 -1.14 2.63
C LEU A 72 -9.83 -1.98 3.19
N ILE A 73 -10.01 -3.31 3.27
CA ILE A 73 -9.00 -4.23 3.82
C ILE A 73 -7.77 -4.31 2.91
N THR A 74 -7.89 -4.28 1.59
CA THR A 74 -6.69 -4.26 0.72
C THR A 74 -5.88 -2.98 0.88
N GLN A 75 -6.54 -1.84 1.15
CA GLN A 75 -5.89 -0.55 1.40
C GLN A 75 -5.21 -0.44 2.77
N ASP A 76 -5.70 -1.17 3.78
CA ASP A 76 -5.14 -1.25 5.12
C ASP A 76 -5.31 -2.65 5.73
N PRO A 77 -4.48 -3.64 5.34
CA PRO A 77 -4.71 -5.04 5.71
C PRO A 77 -4.30 -5.37 7.15
N GLN A 78 -3.41 -4.58 7.77
CA GLN A 78 -2.85 -4.92 9.09
C GLN A 78 -3.90 -5.12 10.18
N PRO A 79 -4.94 -4.26 10.36
CA PRO A 79 -5.95 -4.44 11.40
C PRO A 79 -6.82 -5.69 11.21
N PHE A 80 -7.00 -6.13 9.96
CA PHE A 80 -7.74 -7.36 9.64
C PHE A 80 -6.93 -8.59 10.04
N PHE A 81 -5.71 -8.73 9.49
CA PHE A 81 -4.84 -9.89 9.75
C PHE A 81 -4.33 -9.96 11.19
N SER A 82 -4.10 -8.84 11.87
CA SER A 82 -3.65 -8.82 13.28
C SER A 82 -4.78 -9.01 14.31
N SER A 83 -6.02 -9.26 13.87
CA SER A 83 -7.15 -9.41 14.77
C SER A 83 -7.21 -10.79 15.40
N SER A 84 -7.61 -10.87 16.67
CA SER A 84 -7.87 -12.15 17.34
C SER A 84 -8.99 -12.97 16.66
N SER A 85 -9.91 -12.32 15.92
CA SER A 85 -10.94 -13.01 15.15
C SER A 85 -10.43 -13.58 13.81
N PHE A 86 -9.22 -13.21 13.37
CA PHE A 86 -8.72 -13.56 12.03
C PHE A 86 -8.68 -15.08 11.81
N VAL A 87 -8.26 -15.86 12.80
CA VAL A 87 -8.22 -17.33 12.72
C VAL A 87 -9.59 -17.98 12.56
N SER A 88 -10.69 -17.27 12.84
CA SER A 88 -12.07 -17.75 12.64
C SER A 88 -12.71 -17.23 11.34
N THR A 89 -11.98 -16.47 10.52
CA THR A 89 -12.47 -15.90 9.26
C THR A 89 -12.93 -16.99 8.28
N ASN A 90 -14.04 -16.76 7.58
CA ASN A 90 -14.50 -17.66 6.53
C ASN A 90 -13.54 -17.69 5.31
N ILE A 91 -13.27 -18.89 4.77
CA ILE A 91 -12.38 -19.09 3.61
C ILE A 91 -12.80 -18.27 2.36
N SER A 92 -14.08 -17.96 2.19
CA SER A 92 -14.58 -17.11 1.08
C SER A 92 -14.08 -15.67 1.19
N ILE A 93 -13.95 -15.13 2.41
CA ILE A 93 -13.39 -13.79 2.66
C ILE A 93 -11.90 -13.80 2.33
N LEU A 94 -11.16 -14.80 2.79
CA LEU A 94 -9.75 -14.97 2.46
C LEU A 94 -9.54 -15.13 0.94
N THR A 95 -10.39 -15.91 0.27
CA THR A 95 -10.38 -16.07 -1.19
C THR A 95 -10.57 -14.73 -1.89
N ALA A 96 -11.56 -13.94 -1.48
CA ALA A 96 -11.83 -12.64 -2.08
C ALA A 96 -10.69 -11.64 -1.86
N ILE A 97 -10.14 -11.57 -0.65
CA ILE A 97 -8.98 -10.71 -0.33
C ILE A 97 -7.75 -11.16 -1.13
N LEU A 98 -7.34 -12.43 -1.03
CA LEU A 98 -6.12 -12.94 -1.67
C LEU A 98 -6.14 -12.82 -3.20
N SER A 99 -7.31 -12.81 -3.84
CA SER A 99 -7.45 -12.65 -5.29
C SER A 99 -7.03 -11.26 -5.83
N ARG A 100 -6.96 -10.21 -5.00
CA ARG A 100 -7.15 -8.80 -5.43
C ARG A 100 -6.09 -8.06 -6.24
N ASP A 101 -4.89 -8.59 -6.45
CA ASP A 101 -3.67 -7.85 -6.88
C ASP A 101 -3.19 -6.70 -5.96
N ASP A 102 -4.07 -5.84 -5.44
CA ASP A 102 -3.71 -4.54 -4.84
C ASP A 102 -3.64 -4.51 -3.31
N ILE A 103 -3.60 -5.69 -2.67
CA ILE A 103 -3.36 -5.83 -1.22
C ILE A 103 -2.04 -5.17 -0.84
N ARG A 104 -2.07 -4.31 0.18
CA ARG A 104 -0.89 -3.62 0.69
C ARG A 104 -0.18 -4.36 1.84
N MET A 105 0.24 -5.61 1.61
CA MET A 105 0.99 -6.42 2.59
C MET A 105 2.05 -7.31 1.90
N GLU A 106 3.19 -7.50 2.55
CA GLU A 106 4.24 -8.41 2.07
C GLU A 106 3.72 -9.84 1.90
N GLU A 107 3.98 -10.47 0.75
CA GLU A 107 3.43 -11.81 0.47
C GLU A 107 3.96 -12.89 1.44
N VAL A 108 5.12 -12.68 2.07
CA VAL A 108 5.60 -13.53 3.19
C VAL A 108 4.75 -13.33 4.45
N THR A 109 4.34 -12.11 4.77
CA THR A 109 3.42 -11.85 5.89
C THR A 109 2.06 -12.46 5.62
N ILE A 110 1.54 -12.30 4.39
CA ILE A 110 0.30 -12.97 3.95
C ILE A 110 0.43 -14.49 4.12
N TRP A 111 1.52 -15.08 3.61
CA TRP A 111 1.78 -16.51 3.74
C TRP A 111 1.77 -16.99 5.20
N ASN A 112 2.50 -16.31 6.10
CA ASN A 112 2.56 -16.68 7.52
C ASN A 112 1.18 -16.62 8.18
N GLN A 113 0.38 -15.60 7.86
CA GLN A 113 -1.00 -15.48 8.37
C GLN A 113 -1.91 -16.60 7.84
N ILE A 114 -1.81 -16.94 6.55
CA ILE A 114 -2.59 -18.03 5.96
C ILE A 114 -2.18 -19.39 6.53
N ILE A 115 -0.90 -19.60 6.87
CA ILE A 115 -0.44 -20.79 7.61
C ILE A 115 -1.07 -20.84 9.02
N GLN A 116 -1.04 -19.74 9.78
CA GLN A 116 -1.67 -19.68 11.11
C GLN A 116 -3.18 -19.97 11.06
N TRP A 117 -3.91 -19.38 10.11
CA TRP A 117 -5.32 -19.68 9.85
C TRP A 117 -5.52 -21.16 9.48
N GLY A 118 -4.67 -21.70 8.60
CA GLY A 118 -4.74 -23.10 8.17
C GLY A 118 -4.52 -24.08 9.31
N LEU A 119 -3.53 -23.84 10.18
CA LEU A 119 -3.24 -24.69 11.34
C LEU A 119 -4.42 -24.70 12.33
N HIS A 120 -5.04 -23.55 12.58
CA HIS A 120 -6.21 -23.44 13.45
C HIS A 120 -7.43 -24.21 12.91
N ASN A 121 -7.70 -24.12 11.60
CA ASN A 121 -8.92 -24.66 10.99
C ASN A 121 -8.79 -26.10 10.45
N SER A 122 -7.58 -26.62 10.28
CA SER A 122 -7.35 -27.98 9.79
C SER A 122 -7.48 -29.08 10.85
N HIS A 123 -7.77 -28.71 12.12
CA HIS A 123 -7.69 -29.61 13.27
C HIS A 123 -6.32 -30.30 13.42
N ALA A 124 -5.25 -29.73 12.87
CA ALA A 124 -3.91 -30.31 12.86
C ALA A 124 -3.15 -30.18 14.21
N TYR A 125 -3.73 -29.50 15.20
CA TYR A 125 -3.26 -29.49 16.59
C TYR A 125 -4.13 -30.41 17.45
N VAL A 126 -3.48 -31.35 18.14
CA VAL A 126 -4.16 -32.45 18.87
C VAL A 126 -4.77 -32.00 20.20
N ASP A 127 -4.19 -30.99 20.86
CA ASP A 127 -4.76 -30.37 22.06
C ASP A 127 -4.92 -28.86 21.89
N LYS A 128 -6.09 -28.34 22.30
CA LYS A 128 -6.44 -26.92 22.31
C LYS A 128 -6.35 -26.36 23.72
N ASP A 129 -5.17 -25.98 24.16
CA ASP A 129 -4.99 -25.05 25.29
C ASP A 129 -3.68 -24.26 25.09
N ASP A 130 -3.82 -22.97 24.81
CA ASP A 130 -2.81 -21.88 24.88
C ASP A 130 -1.34 -22.17 24.48
N ILE A 131 -0.98 -21.97 23.21
CA ILE A 131 0.43 -21.91 22.76
C ILE A 131 0.69 -20.67 21.88
N GLU A 132 1.69 -19.87 22.25
CA GLU A 132 2.35 -18.90 21.36
C GLU A 132 3.17 -19.67 20.31
N PHE A 133 2.77 -19.61 19.04
CA PHE A 133 3.42 -20.39 17.98
C PHE A 133 4.78 -19.80 17.57
N ASP A 134 5.87 -20.48 17.93
CA ASP A 134 7.19 -20.31 17.29
C ASP A 134 7.32 -21.31 16.11
N PRO A 135 7.49 -20.84 14.85
CA PRO A 135 7.70 -21.72 13.69
C PRO A 135 8.97 -22.59 13.76
N PHE A 136 9.86 -22.35 14.73
CA PHE A 136 11.15 -23.03 14.90
C PHE A 136 11.19 -23.97 16.12
N ASP A 137 10.09 -24.16 16.85
CA ASP A 137 10.02 -25.17 17.93
C ASP A 137 9.93 -26.60 17.36
N ASP A 138 10.41 -27.60 18.11
CA ASP A 138 10.51 -29.01 17.67
C ASP A 138 9.12 -29.69 17.50
N ASP A 139 8.04 -28.98 17.85
CA ASP A 139 6.66 -29.47 17.85
C ASP A 139 6.00 -29.53 16.45
N VAL A 140 6.71 -29.09 15.40
CA VAL A 140 6.33 -29.26 13.97
C VAL A 140 6.06 -30.73 13.61
N SER A 141 6.61 -31.67 14.37
CA SER A 141 6.39 -33.12 14.24
C SER A 141 4.94 -33.58 14.52
N SER A 142 4.12 -32.74 15.16
CA SER A 142 2.70 -33.02 15.45
C SER A 142 1.72 -32.65 14.32
N ILE A 143 2.16 -31.85 13.33
CA ILE A 143 1.28 -31.25 12.32
C ILE A 143 0.80 -32.29 11.30
N ASP A 144 -0.52 -32.51 11.21
CA ASP A 144 -1.11 -33.22 10.06
C ASP A 144 -1.11 -32.36 8.80
N PHE A 145 -0.02 -32.47 8.05
CA PHE A 145 0.13 -31.85 6.72
C PHE A 145 -0.95 -32.29 5.71
N THR A 146 -1.65 -33.41 5.92
CA THR A 146 -2.74 -33.87 5.05
C THR A 146 -3.97 -32.98 5.20
N SER A 147 -4.43 -32.79 6.45
CA SER A 147 -5.57 -31.91 6.76
C SER A 147 -5.25 -30.43 6.51
N LEU A 148 -4.01 -30.00 6.81
CA LEU A 148 -3.54 -28.64 6.47
C LEU A 148 -3.56 -28.40 4.95
N LYS A 149 -3.10 -29.38 4.15
CA LYS A 149 -3.14 -29.32 2.68
C LYS A 149 -4.56 -29.23 2.15
N ALA A 150 -5.48 -30.05 2.65
CA ALA A 150 -6.89 -30.00 2.24
C ALA A 150 -7.52 -28.62 2.54
N THR A 151 -7.25 -28.09 3.73
CA THR A 151 -7.77 -26.80 4.21
C THR A 151 -7.24 -25.61 3.40
N LEU A 152 -5.94 -25.62 3.08
CA LEU A 152 -5.30 -24.51 2.35
C LEU A 152 -5.36 -24.64 0.82
N SER A 153 -5.71 -25.81 0.27
CA SER A 153 -5.74 -26.03 -1.19
C SER A 153 -6.49 -24.98 -2.03
N PRO A 154 -7.60 -24.34 -1.57
CA PRO A 154 -8.25 -23.27 -2.32
C PRO A 154 -7.46 -21.95 -2.30
N LEU A 155 -6.66 -21.71 -1.26
CA LEU A 155 -5.91 -20.46 -1.04
C LEU A 155 -4.49 -20.51 -1.64
N LEU A 156 -3.86 -21.69 -1.69
CA LEU A 156 -2.50 -21.85 -2.24
C LEU A 156 -2.32 -21.26 -3.65
N PRO A 157 -3.26 -21.42 -4.61
CA PRO A 157 -3.13 -20.82 -5.94
C PRO A 157 -3.20 -19.28 -5.95
N LEU A 158 -3.64 -18.64 -4.85
CA LEU A 158 -3.78 -17.19 -4.72
C LEU A 158 -2.53 -16.50 -4.15
N ILE A 159 -1.57 -17.28 -3.63
CA ILE A 159 -0.31 -16.81 -3.06
C ILE A 159 0.74 -16.61 -4.17
N ARG A 160 1.31 -15.41 -4.26
CA ARG A 160 2.38 -15.07 -5.20
C ARG A 160 3.73 -15.47 -4.62
N PHE A 161 4.02 -16.77 -4.54
CA PHE A 161 5.30 -17.28 -4.04
C PHE A 161 6.52 -16.66 -4.75
N SER A 162 6.39 -16.30 -6.03
CA SER A 162 7.40 -15.55 -6.79
C SER A 162 7.75 -14.18 -6.21
N ASP A 163 6.90 -13.61 -5.35
CA ASP A 163 7.07 -12.30 -4.69
C ASP A 163 7.69 -12.44 -3.29
N ILE A 164 7.82 -13.64 -2.73
CA ILE A 164 8.55 -13.92 -1.47
C ILE A 164 10.08 -13.88 -1.70
N ALA A 165 10.87 -13.28 -0.81
CA ALA A 165 12.34 -13.26 -0.99
C ALA A 165 12.94 -14.66 -0.80
N SER A 166 14.04 -15.02 -1.47
CA SER A 166 14.56 -16.41 -1.43
C SER A 166 14.98 -16.85 -0.02
N LYS A 167 15.48 -15.94 0.82
CA LYS A 167 15.79 -16.20 2.23
C LYS A 167 14.54 -16.53 3.05
N ASP A 168 13.45 -15.80 2.80
CA ASP A 168 12.18 -16.00 3.50
C ASP A 168 11.44 -17.23 2.95
N TYR A 169 11.58 -17.53 1.67
CA TYR A 169 11.12 -18.80 1.10
C TYR A 169 11.81 -19.99 1.78
N GLU A 170 13.13 -19.91 1.98
CA GLU A 170 13.89 -20.97 2.66
C GLU A 170 13.45 -21.20 4.12
N THR A 171 13.14 -20.13 4.84
CA THR A 171 12.85 -20.19 6.28
C THR A 171 11.36 -20.33 6.61
N GLN A 172 10.46 -19.78 5.81
CA GLN A 172 9.02 -19.69 6.10
C GLN A 172 8.15 -20.57 5.19
N VAL A 173 8.54 -20.78 3.92
CA VAL A 173 7.70 -21.52 2.93
C VAL A 173 8.15 -22.98 2.80
N LYS A 174 9.46 -23.21 2.65
CA LYS A 174 10.10 -24.51 2.46
C LYS A 174 9.77 -25.54 3.57
N PRO A 175 9.62 -25.19 4.87
CA PRO A 175 9.16 -26.14 5.88
C PRO A 175 7.81 -26.80 5.57
N PHE A 176 6.90 -26.05 4.93
CA PHE A 176 5.55 -26.53 4.57
C PHE A 176 5.46 -27.05 3.12
N GLN A 177 6.58 -27.30 2.42
CA GLN A 177 6.58 -27.70 1.01
C GLN A 177 5.71 -28.93 0.67
N SER A 178 5.40 -29.78 1.66
CA SER A 178 4.51 -30.94 1.56
C SER A 178 3.05 -30.58 1.22
N ILE A 179 2.55 -29.42 1.66
CA ILE A 179 1.19 -28.96 1.33
C ILE A 179 1.08 -28.46 -0.11
N LEU A 180 2.19 -28.04 -0.70
CA LEU A 180 2.22 -27.55 -2.08
C LEU A 180 1.97 -28.70 -3.08
N PRO A 181 1.38 -28.43 -4.26
CA PRO A 181 1.41 -29.37 -5.37
C PRO A 181 2.86 -29.68 -5.80
N LEU A 182 3.16 -30.95 -6.11
CA LEU A 182 4.52 -31.42 -6.36
C LEU A 182 5.24 -30.62 -7.47
N ASN A 183 4.54 -30.36 -8.57
CA ASN A 183 5.01 -29.53 -9.69
C ASN A 183 5.33 -28.10 -9.24
N MET A 184 4.52 -27.52 -8.37
CA MET A 184 4.73 -26.17 -7.84
C MET A 184 5.95 -26.12 -6.92
N SER A 185 6.08 -27.06 -5.99
CA SER A 185 7.22 -27.16 -5.07
C SER A 185 8.57 -27.22 -5.79
N THR A 186 8.71 -28.08 -6.82
CA THR A 186 9.96 -28.19 -7.58
C THR A 186 10.28 -26.91 -8.36
N LEU A 187 9.26 -26.28 -8.96
CA LEU A 187 9.44 -25.03 -9.72
C LEU A 187 9.84 -23.85 -8.82
N LEU A 188 9.27 -23.75 -7.62
CA LEU A 188 9.59 -22.71 -6.65
C LEU A 188 11.01 -22.88 -6.09
N CYS A 189 11.40 -24.09 -5.69
CA CYS A 189 12.77 -24.36 -5.26
C CYS A 189 13.79 -23.98 -6.33
N ARG A 190 13.55 -24.34 -7.60
CA ARG A 190 14.42 -23.92 -8.71
C ARG A 190 14.47 -22.40 -8.87
N TYR A 191 13.32 -21.72 -8.80
CA TYR A 191 13.24 -20.27 -8.91
C TYR A 191 14.03 -19.54 -7.81
N HIS A 192 13.96 -20.02 -6.56
CA HIS A 192 14.62 -19.36 -5.43
C HIS A 192 16.10 -19.69 -5.26
N PHE A 193 16.57 -20.87 -5.67
CA PHE A 193 17.94 -21.35 -5.40
C PHE A 193 18.84 -21.57 -6.63
N GLU A 194 18.29 -21.89 -7.80
CA GLU A 194 19.10 -22.23 -8.99
C GLU A 194 19.22 -21.06 -9.99
N ASN A 195 18.38 -20.04 -9.87
CA ASN A 195 18.17 -19.03 -10.92
C ASN A 195 19.21 -17.89 -10.93
N ASN A 196 20.50 -18.25 -10.97
CA ASN A 196 21.63 -17.30 -10.98
C ASN A 196 21.74 -16.42 -12.24
N ASN A 197 20.99 -16.73 -13.32
CA ASN A 197 21.20 -16.18 -14.66
C ASN A 197 19.98 -15.45 -15.27
N GLY A 198 19.01 -15.03 -14.45
CA GLY A 198 17.96 -14.10 -14.89
C GLY A 198 17.02 -14.61 -15.99
N LEU A 199 16.78 -15.92 -16.07
CA LEU A 199 15.71 -16.47 -16.92
C LEU A 199 14.36 -16.32 -16.23
N ASP A 200 13.33 -16.05 -17.05
CA ASP A 200 11.98 -15.65 -16.65
C ASP A 200 11.36 -16.55 -15.55
N PRO A 201 10.47 -15.98 -14.69
CA PRO A 201 9.70 -16.78 -13.75
C PRO A 201 8.93 -17.90 -14.49
N PRO A 202 8.78 -19.08 -13.88
CA PRO A 202 8.20 -20.23 -14.56
C PRO A 202 6.77 -19.94 -15.04
N ILE A 203 6.51 -20.31 -16.30
CA ILE A 203 5.33 -19.99 -17.16
C ILE A 203 3.97 -20.51 -16.62
N ASN A 204 3.87 -20.93 -15.35
CA ASN A 204 2.65 -21.46 -14.73
C ASN A 204 2.41 -20.98 -13.28
N LEU A 205 2.91 -19.80 -12.91
CA LEU A 205 2.28 -19.01 -11.83
C LEU A 205 1.37 -17.98 -12.50
N ASN A 206 0.08 -18.32 -12.68
CA ASN A 206 -0.89 -17.53 -13.46
C ASN A 206 -1.27 -16.17 -12.85
N LEU A 207 -0.61 -15.75 -11.77
CA LEU A 207 -0.83 -14.48 -11.10
C LEU A 207 0.29 -13.52 -11.43
N GLY A 208 -0.09 -12.33 -11.90
CA GLY A 208 0.84 -11.19 -11.91
C GLY A 208 1.28 -10.83 -10.50
N GLN A 209 2.45 -10.18 -10.40
CA GLN A 209 2.93 -9.62 -9.13
C GLN A 209 1.87 -8.72 -8.50
N ARG A 210 1.84 -8.64 -7.17
CA ARG A 210 0.97 -7.64 -6.49
C ARG A 210 1.25 -6.26 -7.09
N LYS A 211 0.20 -5.50 -7.38
CA LYS A 211 0.34 -4.10 -7.80
C LYS A 211 1.02 -3.37 -6.64
N PRO A 212 2.17 -2.70 -6.85
CA PRO A 212 2.90 -2.09 -5.74
C PRO A 212 2.00 -1.14 -4.95
N PRO A 213 2.03 -1.19 -3.60
CA PRO A 213 0.97 -0.64 -2.74
C PRO A 213 0.77 0.87 -2.91
N TYR A 214 1.80 1.56 -3.38
CA TYR A 214 1.86 3.00 -3.64
C TYR A 214 1.08 3.40 -4.90
N ASN A 215 -0.23 3.12 -4.91
CA ASN A 215 -1.16 3.83 -5.78
C ASN A 215 -1.08 5.33 -5.45
N ILE A 216 -0.72 6.15 -6.42
CA ILE A 216 -0.55 7.60 -6.27
C ILE A 216 -1.38 8.33 -7.33
N ASN A 217 -2.16 9.33 -6.90
CA ASN A 217 -2.90 10.20 -7.80
C ASN A 217 -1.97 11.25 -8.45
N SER A 218 -1.04 10.79 -9.27
CA SER A 218 -0.05 11.61 -9.98
C SER A 218 -0.19 11.45 -11.50
N THR A 219 0.10 12.53 -12.23
CA THR A 219 0.22 12.54 -13.69
C THR A 219 1.67 12.67 -14.16
N ILE A 220 2.63 12.65 -13.22
CA ILE A 220 4.05 12.84 -13.51
C ILE A 220 4.92 11.69 -12.99
N ILE A 221 4.49 10.97 -11.94
CA ILE A 221 5.18 9.76 -11.48
C ILE A 221 4.21 8.57 -11.39
N ASN A 222 4.75 7.36 -11.47
CA ASN A 222 4.00 6.10 -11.32
C ASN A 222 4.30 5.42 -9.97
N HIS A 223 3.66 4.27 -9.72
CA HIS A 223 3.81 3.50 -8.47
C HIS A 223 5.26 3.08 -8.15
N LYS A 224 6.14 2.87 -9.15
CA LYS A 224 7.54 2.49 -8.92
C LYS A 224 8.36 3.65 -8.35
N HIS A 225 8.15 4.86 -8.87
CA HIS A 225 8.74 6.07 -8.32
C HIS A 225 8.20 6.36 -6.90
N ALA A 226 6.91 6.15 -6.68
CA ALA A 226 6.30 6.34 -5.36
C ALA A 226 6.87 5.36 -4.32
N ALA A 227 7.09 4.09 -4.70
CA ALA A 227 7.78 3.11 -3.88
C ALA A 227 9.22 3.53 -3.53
N LEU A 228 9.98 4.00 -4.52
CA LEU A 228 11.34 4.48 -4.33
C LEU A 228 11.40 5.66 -3.35
N ILE A 229 10.49 6.63 -3.48
CA ILE A 229 10.38 7.78 -2.57
C ILE A 229 9.98 7.32 -1.16
N ALA A 230 9.02 6.40 -1.03
CA ALA A 230 8.61 5.87 0.28
C ALA A 230 9.79 5.20 1.01
N ASN A 231 10.59 4.41 0.30
CA ASN A 231 11.79 3.78 0.86
C ASN A 231 12.87 4.80 1.29
N TRP A 232 12.88 6.02 0.73
CA TRP A 232 13.77 7.10 1.19
C TRP A 232 13.28 7.79 2.46
N ILE A 233 11.97 7.75 2.73
CA ILE A 233 11.32 8.33 3.91
C ILE A 233 11.36 7.32 5.08
N ASP A 234 10.92 6.08 4.86
CA ASP A 234 10.82 5.01 5.87
C ASP A 234 12.17 4.27 6.04
N SER A 235 13.25 5.05 6.17
CA SER A 235 14.57 4.64 5.67
C SER A 235 15.25 3.48 6.43
N ASN A 236 15.10 2.26 5.90
CA ASN A 236 16.06 1.16 6.03
C ASN A 236 17.30 1.38 5.11
N GLU A 237 17.88 2.59 5.19
CA GLU A 237 19.10 3.04 4.48
C GLU A 237 19.23 2.65 2.99
N GLY A 238 18.14 2.76 2.21
CA GLY A 238 18.22 2.65 0.76
C GLY A 238 18.56 1.25 0.21
N ASN A 239 18.60 0.24 1.07
CA ASN A 239 18.60 -1.16 0.64
C ASN A 239 17.25 -1.47 -0.02
N LEU A 240 17.20 -1.40 -1.36
CA LEU A 240 16.23 -2.16 -2.16
C LEU A 240 16.55 -3.65 -1.93
N ASN A 241 16.05 -4.17 -0.82
CA ASN A 241 16.62 -5.35 -0.19
C ASN A 241 16.57 -6.58 -1.13
N VAL A 242 17.70 -7.29 -1.15
CA VAL A 242 17.94 -8.64 -1.68
C VAL A 242 16.88 -9.13 -2.70
N ASN A 243 17.22 -9.03 -3.99
CA ASN A 243 16.44 -9.48 -5.17
C ASN A 243 15.43 -8.47 -5.74
N GLY A 244 15.52 -7.18 -5.39
CA GLY A 244 14.88 -6.10 -6.16
C GLY A 244 13.35 -6.01 -6.01
N LYS A 245 12.81 -6.47 -4.88
CA LYS A 245 11.38 -6.44 -4.58
C LYS A 245 11.01 -5.25 -3.70
N ILE A 246 9.80 -4.74 -3.89
CA ILE A 246 9.31 -3.54 -3.21
C ILE A 246 8.81 -3.93 -1.81
N GLN A 247 9.43 -3.39 -0.76
CA GLN A 247 8.90 -3.47 0.61
C GLN A 247 7.59 -2.68 0.73
N PHE A 248 6.69 -3.19 1.57
CA PHE A 248 5.38 -2.59 1.80
C PHE A 248 5.48 -1.61 2.98
N GLY A 249 5.81 -0.36 2.69
CA GLY A 249 5.96 0.70 3.68
C GLY A 249 4.62 1.25 4.18
N LYS A 250 4.65 1.92 5.34
CA LYS A 250 3.45 2.50 5.99
C LYS A 250 2.91 3.75 5.30
N ILE A 251 3.61 4.24 4.27
CA ILE A 251 3.40 5.57 3.67
C ILE A 251 2.25 5.55 2.66
N ARG A 252 1.29 6.46 2.84
CA ARG A 252 0.15 6.69 1.94
C ARG A 252 0.27 8.07 1.29
N PHE A 253 0.34 8.13 -0.03
CA PHE A 253 0.47 9.39 -0.78
C PHE A 253 -0.91 9.97 -1.16
N ASN A 254 -1.36 10.97 -0.42
CA ASN A 254 -2.58 11.73 -0.74
C ASN A 254 -2.23 13.00 -1.54
N LEU A 255 -2.92 13.23 -2.66
CA LEU A 255 -2.70 14.42 -3.49
C LEU A 255 -3.43 15.63 -2.87
N LEU A 256 -2.67 16.54 -2.26
CA LEU A 256 -3.16 17.82 -1.75
C LEU A 256 -3.28 18.86 -2.87
N TYR A 257 -2.19 19.09 -3.62
CA TYR A 257 -2.07 20.17 -4.58
C TYR A 257 -1.50 19.70 -5.92
N ARG A 258 -2.02 20.23 -7.04
CA ARG A 258 -1.49 19.98 -8.39
C ARG A 258 -1.43 21.28 -9.18
N GLY A 259 -0.22 21.74 -9.50
CA GLY A 259 0.01 23.01 -10.20
C GLY A 259 -0.79 23.19 -11.49
N SER A 260 -0.95 22.14 -12.30
CA SER A 260 -1.75 22.17 -13.54
C SER A 260 -3.26 22.30 -13.33
N LYS A 261 -3.80 21.96 -12.14
CA LYS A 261 -5.20 22.25 -11.76
C LYS A 261 -5.32 23.59 -11.04
N HIS A 262 -4.30 23.98 -10.29
CA HIS A 262 -4.35 25.11 -9.35
C HIS A 262 -3.53 26.34 -9.83
N LEU A 263 -3.20 26.39 -11.12
CA LEU A 263 -2.55 27.53 -11.80
C LEU A 263 -1.18 27.92 -11.23
N PHE A 264 -0.47 26.97 -10.61
CA PHE A 264 0.86 27.14 -10.01
C PHE A 264 0.97 28.24 -8.93
N SER A 265 -0.14 28.65 -8.32
CA SER A 265 -0.18 29.70 -7.27
C SER A 265 0.30 29.21 -5.90
N PHE A 266 1.24 29.94 -5.28
CA PHE A 266 1.68 29.68 -3.89
C PHE A 266 0.56 29.95 -2.86
N GLU A 267 -0.28 30.97 -3.05
CA GLU A 267 -1.46 31.22 -2.21
C GLU A 267 -2.41 30.00 -2.17
N ARG A 268 -2.64 29.37 -3.33
CA ARG A 268 -3.44 28.14 -3.43
C ARG A 268 -2.72 26.91 -2.88
N PHE A 269 -1.39 26.89 -2.94
CA PHE A 269 -0.59 25.85 -2.30
C PHE A 269 -0.78 25.92 -0.78
N HIS A 270 -0.56 27.07 -0.13
CA HIS A 270 -0.75 27.22 1.32
C HIS A 270 -2.16 26.86 1.77
N LYS A 271 -3.18 27.36 1.06
CA LYS A 271 -4.59 27.04 1.34
C LYS A 271 -4.91 25.54 1.33
N MET A 272 -4.10 24.71 0.65
CA MET A 272 -4.34 23.27 0.49
C MET A 272 -3.30 22.37 1.19
N CYS A 273 -2.11 22.88 1.48
CA CYS A 273 -0.98 22.12 2.00
C CYS A 273 -0.58 22.49 3.42
N ASP A 274 -0.94 23.68 3.91
CA ASP A 274 -0.61 24.08 5.26
C ASP A 274 -1.36 23.20 6.28
N ASN A 275 -0.66 22.86 7.36
CA ASN A 275 -1.15 22.01 8.45
C ASN A 275 -1.60 20.58 8.04
N GLN A 276 -1.23 20.11 6.84
CA GLN A 276 -1.55 18.74 6.38
C GLN A 276 -0.53 17.67 6.83
N GLY A 277 0.54 18.08 7.53
CA GLY A 277 1.61 17.18 7.99
C GLY A 277 2.68 16.87 6.91
N PRO A 278 3.43 15.76 7.06
CA PRO A 278 4.54 15.41 6.17
C PRO A 278 4.14 15.41 4.69
N SER A 279 4.98 15.98 3.82
CA SER A 279 4.63 16.23 2.43
C SER A 279 5.77 15.97 1.46
N ILE A 280 5.42 15.44 0.29
CA ILE A 280 6.32 15.26 -0.85
C ILE A 280 5.97 16.28 -1.94
N VAL A 281 6.99 16.95 -2.46
CA VAL A 281 6.86 17.93 -3.55
C VAL A 281 7.47 17.32 -4.80
N LEU A 282 6.75 17.41 -5.92
CA LEU A 282 7.15 16.84 -7.21
C LEU A 282 7.01 17.92 -8.29
N LEU A 283 8.10 18.22 -8.98
CA LEU A 283 8.17 19.20 -10.06
C LEU A 283 8.66 18.50 -11.33
N LYS A 284 7.86 18.58 -12.40
CA LYS A 284 8.23 18.09 -13.72
C LYS A 284 8.77 19.25 -14.55
N ILE A 285 10.05 19.19 -14.89
CA ILE A 285 10.73 20.19 -15.71
C ILE A 285 10.57 19.79 -17.17
N LYS A 286 10.19 20.76 -18.01
CA LYS A 286 10.19 20.62 -19.46
C LYS A 286 11.51 21.18 -20.00
N ALA A 287 12.20 20.43 -20.86
CA ALA A 287 13.36 20.93 -21.57
C ALA A 287 13.00 22.17 -22.42
N ASN A 288 13.86 23.20 -22.37
CA ASN A 288 13.75 24.40 -23.20
C ASN A 288 14.89 24.38 -24.23
N ASN A 289 14.56 24.54 -25.51
CA ASN A 289 15.47 24.35 -26.66
C ASN A 289 16.63 25.36 -26.78
N ASN A 290 16.85 26.23 -25.78
CA ASN A 290 17.61 27.47 -25.90
C ASN A 290 18.79 27.58 -24.89
N ASN A 291 19.52 26.49 -24.64
CA ASN A 291 20.98 26.50 -24.38
C ASN A 291 21.49 25.07 -24.08
N GLU A 292 22.52 24.64 -24.83
CA GLU A 292 23.52 23.58 -24.56
C GLU A 292 23.24 22.71 -23.31
N VAL A 293 22.71 21.48 -23.38
CA VAL A 293 22.94 20.38 -24.31
C VAL A 293 21.68 19.49 -24.30
N GLU A 294 21.12 19.18 -25.47
CA GLU A 294 20.12 18.10 -25.58
C GLU A 294 20.80 16.74 -25.35
N VAL A 295 20.70 16.22 -24.13
CA VAL A 295 20.88 14.78 -23.88
C VAL A 295 19.51 14.12 -23.86
N ASP A 296 18.97 13.88 -25.06
CA ASP A 296 17.76 13.12 -25.40
C ASP A 296 16.37 13.75 -25.11
N GLY A 297 16.26 15.08 -24.99
CA GLY A 297 14.94 15.75 -24.89
C GLY A 297 14.10 15.32 -23.68
N ARG A 298 14.75 14.80 -22.63
CA ARG A 298 14.12 14.14 -21.48
C ARG A 298 13.37 15.12 -20.57
N GLU A 299 12.27 14.64 -20.01
CA GLU A 299 11.51 15.34 -18.98
C GLU A 299 12.10 15.00 -17.60
N GLU A 300 12.78 15.95 -16.95
CA GLU A 300 13.33 15.71 -15.62
C GLU A 300 12.25 15.85 -14.54
N ILE A 301 12.29 15.00 -13.52
CA ILE A 301 11.42 15.09 -12.35
C ILE A 301 12.27 15.25 -11.12
N ILE A 302 12.19 16.44 -10.53
CA ILE A 302 12.84 16.77 -9.26
C ILE A 302 11.79 16.87 -8.15
N GLY A 303 12.25 16.86 -6.90
CA GLY A 303 11.36 16.99 -5.77
C GLY A 303 12.07 17.14 -4.43
N GLY A 304 11.27 17.22 -3.38
CA GLY A 304 11.74 17.35 -2.02
C GLY A 304 10.73 16.83 -1.01
N TYR A 305 11.23 16.21 0.05
CA TYR A 305 10.43 15.70 1.16
C TYR A 305 10.55 16.63 2.37
N ASN A 306 9.43 17.21 2.78
CA ASN A 306 9.30 17.99 4.00
C ASN A 306 8.61 17.11 5.07
N PRO A 307 9.34 16.65 6.11
CA PRO A 307 8.83 15.72 7.13
C PRO A 307 7.86 16.32 8.15
N VAL A 308 7.58 17.63 8.12
CA VAL A 308 6.60 18.26 9.03
C VAL A 308 5.45 18.97 8.33
N GLY A 309 5.60 19.28 7.04
CA GLY A 309 4.63 20.07 6.29
C GLY A 309 4.87 21.57 6.39
N TRP A 310 3.84 22.33 6.03
CA TRP A 310 3.90 23.77 5.81
C TRP A 310 3.00 24.50 6.81
N GLN A 311 3.41 25.69 7.24
CA GLN A 311 2.68 26.51 8.20
C GLN A 311 2.71 28.02 7.86
N SER A 312 3.38 28.41 6.76
CA SER A 312 3.57 29.82 6.38
C SER A 312 4.30 30.65 7.46
N ALA A 313 5.15 30.03 8.27
CA ALA A 313 5.72 30.63 9.48
C ALA A 313 6.84 31.68 9.26
N ASN A 314 7.19 32.00 8.01
CA ASN A 314 8.24 32.95 7.60
C ASN A 314 9.65 32.66 8.16
N GLN A 315 9.96 31.40 8.43
CA GLN A 315 11.22 30.97 9.07
C GLN A 315 11.81 29.70 8.44
N TYR A 316 13.07 29.41 8.78
CA TYR A 316 13.67 28.12 8.47
C TYR A 316 13.25 27.06 9.48
N ILE A 317 12.87 25.89 8.99
CA ILE A 317 12.60 24.70 9.81
C ILE A 317 13.87 23.86 9.89
N THR A 318 14.28 23.52 11.11
CA THR A 318 15.44 22.64 11.33
C THR A 318 15.05 21.17 11.15
N ARG A 319 15.73 20.45 10.25
CA ARG A 319 15.54 19.01 9.98
C ARG A 319 16.83 18.31 9.51
N ASP A 320 17.00 17.05 9.88
CA ASP A 320 18.04 16.12 9.42
C ASP A 320 17.49 14.96 8.55
N ASP A 321 16.17 14.74 8.58
CA ASP A 321 15.38 13.78 7.81
C ASP A 321 14.83 14.33 6.47
N SER A 322 15.00 15.64 6.22
CA SER A 322 14.63 16.31 4.97
C SER A 322 15.61 16.00 3.83
N PHE A 323 15.09 15.88 2.60
CA PHE A 323 15.92 15.62 1.41
C PHE A 323 15.29 16.20 0.12
N ILE A 324 16.14 16.47 -0.88
CA ILE A 324 15.74 16.76 -2.26
C ILE A 324 16.27 15.68 -3.21
N PHE A 325 15.67 15.55 -4.39
CA PHE A 325 16.01 14.49 -5.33
C PHE A 325 15.74 14.85 -6.79
N ASN A 326 16.37 14.09 -7.69
CA ASN A 326 16.02 13.94 -9.11
C ASN A 326 15.76 12.45 -9.36
N LEU A 327 14.62 12.09 -9.94
CA LEU A 327 14.23 10.67 -10.11
C LEU A 327 14.98 9.96 -11.25
N GLY A 328 15.56 10.70 -12.20
CA GLY A 328 16.31 10.14 -13.33
C GLY A 328 15.54 9.05 -14.10
N GLU A 329 16.27 8.08 -14.64
CA GLU A 329 15.70 6.86 -15.20
C GLU A 329 15.73 5.73 -14.16
N LEU A 330 14.54 5.26 -13.75
CA LEU A 330 14.38 4.19 -12.75
C LEU A 330 15.12 2.89 -13.11
N ILE A 331 15.17 2.54 -14.41
CA ILE A 331 15.68 1.24 -14.88
C ILE A 331 17.18 1.09 -14.59
N GLU A 332 17.92 2.20 -14.59
CA GLU A 332 19.37 2.21 -14.40
C GLU A 332 19.80 2.76 -13.04
N SER A 333 18.85 2.94 -12.10
CA SER A 333 19.08 3.56 -10.78
C SER A 333 19.77 4.93 -10.85
N LYS A 334 19.57 5.68 -11.94
CA LYS A 334 20.21 6.98 -12.22
C LYS A 334 19.59 8.17 -11.45
N TYR A 335 18.92 7.89 -10.33
CA TYR A 335 18.37 8.93 -9.47
C TYR A 335 19.48 9.62 -8.66
N ILE A 336 19.21 10.85 -8.24
CA ILE A 336 20.05 11.59 -7.29
C ILE A 336 19.20 11.79 -6.04
N LEU A 337 19.66 11.30 -4.89
CA LEU A 337 19.08 11.60 -3.58
C LEU A 337 20.07 12.46 -2.79
N SER A 338 19.65 13.66 -2.40
CA SER A 338 20.46 14.60 -1.63
C SER A 338 19.80 14.85 -0.27
N ARG A 339 20.30 14.17 0.76
CA ARG A 339 19.90 14.41 2.15
C ARG A 339 20.58 15.67 2.68
N ILE A 340 19.90 16.38 3.58
CA ILE A 340 20.43 17.58 4.22
C ILE A 340 21.73 17.29 4.98
N GLN A 341 22.73 18.17 4.85
CA GLN A 341 24.00 18.00 5.53
C GLN A 341 23.86 18.33 7.04
N PRO A 342 24.52 17.59 7.96
CA PRO A 342 24.37 17.81 9.41
C PRO A 342 24.68 19.24 9.90
N ASN A 343 25.59 19.94 9.22
CA ASN A 343 25.97 21.34 9.47
C ASN A 343 25.04 22.38 8.82
N LEU A 344 24.09 21.96 7.98
CA LEU A 344 23.11 22.82 7.31
C LEU A 344 21.65 22.52 7.72
N LYS A 345 21.44 21.59 8.65
CA LYS A 345 20.09 21.16 9.10
C LYS A 345 19.17 22.30 9.54
N ASN A 346 19.73 23.40 10.04
CA ASN A 346 19.00 24.61 10.44
C ASN A 346 18.49 25.47 9.27
N TYR A 347 18.81 25.09 8.03
CA TYR A 347 18.31 25.72 6.80
C TYR A 347 17.58 24.70 5.89
N ALA A 348 17.15 23.55 6.43
CA ALA A 348 16.64 22.43 5.64
C ALA A 348 15.43 22.77 4.76
N ILE A 349 14.48 23.54 5.30
CA ILE A 349 13.24 23.99 4.65
C ILE A 349 13.04 25.46 5.01
N TYR A 350 12.56 26.28 4.07
CA TYR A 350 12.09 27.63 4.34
C TYR A 350 10.58 27.68 4.15
N ASP A 351 9.85 27.95 5.24
CA ASP A 351 8.38 27.94 5.29
C ASP A 351 7.86 29.38 5.25
N GLY A 352 8.01 30.05 4.11
CA GLY A 352 7.61 31.46 3.93
C GLY A 352 6.23 31.62 3.31
N GLU A 353 5.38 32.48 3.85
CA GLU A 353 3.99 32.71 3.37
C GLU A 353 3.91 33.26 1.93
N ASN A 354 5.02 33.85 1.46
CA ASN A 354 5.17 34.51 0.15
C ASN A 354 5.91 33.62 -0.87
N PHE A 355 6.10 32.34 -0.54
CA PHE A 355 6.88 31.35 -1.27
C PHE A 355 6.12 30.02 -1.31
N GLY A 356 6.09 29.34 -2.45
CA GLY A 356 5.71 27.93 -2.48
C GLY A 356 6.79 27.05 -1.83
N PRO A 357 6.83 25.75 -2.18
CA PRO A 357 7.84 24.85 -1.63
C PRO A 357 9.27 25.36 -1.77
N SER A 358 9.97 25.49 -0.63
CA SER A 358 11.37 25.92 -0.58
C SER A 358 12.20 25.03 0.35
N PHE A 359 13.27 24.48 -0.20
CA PHE A 359 14.21 23.55 0.44
C PHE A 359 15.63 24.11 0.38
N GLY A 360 16.38 23.87 1.46
CA GLY A 360 17.73 24.38 1.64
C GLY A 360 17.79 25.91 1.67
N LYS A 361 18.96 26.47 1.39
CA LYS A 361 19.16 27.92 1.31
C LYS A 361 18.94 28.42 -0.13
N GLY A 362 17.77 28.10 -0.66
CA GLY A 362 17.50 28.20 -2.10
C GLY A 362 18.24 27.12 -2.88
N ASP A 363 18.15 25.87 -2.41
CA ASP A 363 18.66 24.70 -3.14
C ASP A 363 17.57 24.13 -4.05
N MET A 364 16.30 24.20 -3.64
CA MET A 364 15.13 24.07 -4.53
C MET A 364 14.01 25.01 -4.07
N GLU A 365 13.55 25.93 -4.92
CA GLU A 365 12.44 26.86 -4.66
C GLU A 365 11.47 26.85 -5.85
N PHE A 366 10.15 26.91 -5.60
CA PHE A 366 9.14 27.10 -6.65
C PHE A 366 8.07 28.12 -6.27
N SER A 367 7.82 29.09 -7.17
CA SER A 367 6.79 30.14 -7.11
C SER A 367 6.89 31.04 -5.87
N CYS A 368 7.42 32.24 -6.02
CA CYS A 368 7.36 33.29 -4.98
C CYS A 368 6.73 34.58 -5.52
N THR A 369 6.45 35.55 -4.65
CA THR A 369 5.83 36.83 -5.04
C THR A 369 6.56 37.56 -6.17
N ALA A 370 7.89 37.47 -6.21
CA ALA A 370 8.71 38.06 -7.28
C ALA A 370 8.71 37.24 -8.59
N ARG A 371 8.41 35.94 -8.52
CA ARG A 371 8.47 34.97 -9.63
C ARG A 371 7.36 33.91 -9.50
N PRO A 372 6.08 34.27 -9.69
CA PRO A 372 4.94 33.40 -9.34
C PRO A 372 4.72 32.20 -10.28
N ARG A 373 5.60 31.98 -11.27
CA ARG A 373 5.55 30.84 -12.20
C ARG A 373 6.92 30.25 -12.51
N GLU A 374 7.95 30.66 -11.77
CA GLU A 374 9.31 30.18 -11.96
C GLU A 374 9.79 29.49 -10.68
N GLY A 375 10.85 28.71 -10.82
CA GLY A 375 11.55 28.08 -9.73
C GLY A 375 12.98 27.81 -10.15
N PHE A 376 13.80 27.37 -9.20
CA PHE A 376 15.16 26.96 -9.46
C PHE A 376 15.52 25.80 -8.56
N CYS A 377 16.34 24.88 -9.09
CA CYS A 377 16.97 23.82 -8.34
C CYS A 377 18.46 23.87 -8.65
N ARG A 378 19.31 23.81 -7.62
CA ARG A 378 20.75 23.82 -7.77
C ARG A 378 21.29 22.40 -7.74
N ARG A 379 22.23 22.12 -8.65
CA ARG A 379 23.11 20.96 -8.58
C ARG A 379 24.43 21.45 -8.02
N ASN A 380 24.55 21.37 -6.70
CA ASN A 380 25.79 21.71 -5.95
C ASN A 380 26.79 20.55 -6.02
#